data_AF-A0A952RI24-F1
#
_entry.id   AF-A0A952RI24-F1
#
_cell.length_a   1.000
_cell.length_b   1.000
_cell.length_c   1.000
_cell.angle_alpha   90.00
_cell.angle_beta   90.00
_cell.angle_gamma   90.00
#
_symmetry.space_group_name_H-M   'P 1'
#
loop_
_entity.id
_entity.type
_entity.pdbx_description
1 polymer ?
#
loop_
_entity_poly.entity_id
_entity_poly.type
_entity_poly.pdbx_seq_one_letter_code
_entity_poly.pdbx_strand_id
1 'polypeptide(L)'
;MMAALSGCTINASDRGSDDDERDRPATRVPSSSSNSNSSSSGGGGRVVVTPGADTSASTSCQSLSGTSCECSSGECSNSCPSGNCTFVAKDDTTAVNGCSGGGCTFRCEEGSECTNSCSGGGCTIECAAGSRCDNSCNGGGCKFQCAAGATCNNSCNGGNCE
;
A
#
# COMPACT_ATOMS: atom_id res chain seq x y z
N MET A 1 -26.26 17.39 -24.03
CA MET A 1 -25.54 17.26 -22.74
C MET A 1 -24.85 15.91 -22.73
N MET A 2 -23.56 15.86 -23.04
CA MET A 2 -22.77 14.63 -22.97
C MET A 2 -22.08 14.60 -21.60
N ALA A 3 -22.43 13.63 -20.76
CA ALA A 3 -21.75 13.38 -19.50
C ALA A 3 -20.41 12.70 -19.77
N ALA A 4 -19.31 13.30 -19.32
CA ALA A 4 -18.01 12.66 -19.32
C ALA A 4 -18.02 11.57 -18.23
N LEU A 5 -18.07 10.31 -18.66
CA LEU A 5 -17.75 9.17 -17.81
C LEU A 5 -16.25 9.23 -17.53
N SER A 6 -15.85 9.70 -16.34
CA SER A 6 -14.47 9.55 -15.85
C SER A 6 -14.17 8.06 -15.72
N GLY A 7 -13.58 7.51 -16.78
CA GLY A 7 -13.19 6.11 -16.86
C GLY A 7 -12.00 5.83 -15.95
N CYS A 8 -12.20 4.89 -15.03
CA CYS A 8 -11.13 4.23 -14.30
C CYS A 8 -10.18 3.58 -15.34
N THR A 9 -8.98 4.12 -15.53
CA THR A 9 -8.02 3.56 -16.49
C THR A 9 -7.10 2.61 -15.74
N ILE A 10 -7.29 1.30 -15.94
CA ILE A 10 -6.34 0.29 -15.48
C ILE A 10 -5.23 0.23 -16.53
N ASN A 11 -4.06 0.76 -16.19
CA ASN A 11 -2.90 0.66 -17.07
C ASN A 11 -2.26 -0.72 -16.86
N ALA A 12 -2.79 -1.73 -17.54
CA ALA A 12 -2.15 -3.02 -17.67
C ALA A 12 -1.06 -2.87 -18.74
N SER A 13 0.14 -2.46 -18.34
CA SER A 13 1.25 -2.36 -19.27
C SER A 13 1.59 -3.76 -19.80
N ASP A 14 1.36 -3.94 -21.09
CA ASP A 14 1.67 -5.12 -21.88
C ASP A 14 3.12 -5.60 -21.76
N ARG A 15 3.25 -6.90 -22.03
CA ARG A 15 4.44 -7.76 -21.99
C ARG A 15 5.65 -7.16 -22.72
N GLY A 16 6.82 -7.25 -22.07
CA GLY A 16 8.13 -7.26 -22.72
C GLY A 16 8.95 -8.44 -22.21
N SER A 17 8.92 -9.55 -22.95
CA SER A 17 9.96 -10.58 -22.93
C SER A 17 11.21 -10.02 -23.60
N ASP A 18 12.41 -10.39 -23.15
CA ASP A 18 13.54 -10.84 -23.99
C ASP A 18 14.77 -11.17 -23.12
N ASP A 19 15.43 -12.26 -23.51
CA ASP A 19 16.39 -13.11 -22.82
C ASP A 19 17.89 -12.64 -22.80
N ASP A 20 18.69 -13.37 -22.01
CA ASP A 20 20.14 -13.64 -22.09
C ASP A 20 21.19 -12.52 -21.80
N GLU A 21 22.01 -12.71 -20.76
CA GLU A 21 23.32 -13.37 -20.93
C GLU A 21 24.05 -13.58 -19.59
N ARG A 22 24.65 -14.78 -19.48
CA ARG A 22 25.47 -15.29 -18.38
C ARG A 22 26.85 -14.62 -18.34
N ASP A 23 27.48 -14.76 -17.16
CA ASP A 23 28.92 -14.63 -16.87
C ASP A 23 29.35 -13.32 -16.19
N ARG A 24 29.54 -13.36 -14.85
CA ARG A 24 30.81 -12.98 -14.20
C ARG A 24 30.83 -13.19 -12.67
N PRO A 25 32.02 -13.36 -12.06
CA PRO A 25 32.27 -14.32 -10.99
C PRO A 25 31.97 -13.82 -9.58
N ALA A 26 31.81 -14.80 -8.67
CA ALA A 26 31.72 -14.60 -7.23
C ALA A 26 33.01 -13.98 -6.66
N THR A 27 33.05 -12.65 -6.56
CA THR A 27 34.04 -11.95 -5.74
C THR A 27 33.46 -11.68 -4.36
N ARG A 28 33.99 -12.43 -3.38
CA ARG A 28 33.93 -12.08 -1.95
C ARG A 28 34.25 -10.60 -1.77
N VAL A 29 33.27 -9.84 -1.29
CA VAL A 29 33.51 -8.53 -0.67
C VAL A 29 33.61 -8.72 0.85
N PRO A 30 34.68 -8.20 1.49
CA PRO A 30 34.86 -8.32 2.93
C PRO A 30 33.85 -7.45 3.68
N SER A 31 33.20 -8.05 4.67
CA SER A 31 32.39 -7.37 5.66
C SER A 31 33.26 -6.41 6.47
N SER A 32 33.02 -5.10 6.29
CA SER A 32 33.52 -4.06 7.19
C SER A 32 32.41 -3.05 7.43
N SER A 33 31.73 -3.27 8.55
CA SER A 33 31.10 -2.33 9.47
C SER A 33 31.10 -0.85 9.09
N SER A 34 29.90 -0.25 9.08
CA SER A 34 29.68 1.14 9.50
C SER A 34 28.23 1.35 9.95
N ASN A 35 28.06 1.28 11.27
CA ASN A 35 27.28 2.22 12.08
C ASN A 35 25.83 2.53 11.65
N SER A 36 24.90 1.68 12.04
CA SER A 36 23.54 2.13 12.36
C SER A 36 23.49 2.47 13.84
N ASN A 37 23.59 3.76 14.14
CA ASN A 37 23.43 4.30 15.48
C ASN A 37 22.00 3.97 15.94
N SER A 38 21.89 2.87 16.68
CA SER A 38 20.65 2.46 17.34
C SER A 38 20.52 3.33 18.57
N SER A 39 19.91 4.50 18.40
CA SER A 39 19.48 5.31 19.53
C SER A 39 18.20 4.69 20.10
N SER A 40 18.39 3.66 20.90
CA SER A 40 17.44 3.24 21.92
C SER A 40 17.15 4.43 22.83
N SER A 41 15.95 4.97 22.76
CA SER A 41 15.38 5.82 23.80
C SER A 41 14.31 4.99 24.49
N GLY A 42 14.62 4.56 25.71
CA GLY A 42 13.76 3.73 26.53
C GLY A 42 12.41 4.38 26.76
N GLY A 43 11.37 3.62 26.44
CA GLY A 43 10.03 3.74 27.01
C GLY A 43 9.50 2.32 27.08
N GLY A 44 9.66 1.67 28.23
CA GLY A 44 9.10 0.34 28.48
C GLY A 44 7.57 0.40 28.51
N GLY A 45 6.95 0.46 27.34
CA GLY A 45 5.56 0.11 27.14
C GLY A 45 5.56 -1.21 26.41
N ARG A 46 5.19 -2.30 27.09
CA ARG A 46 4.73 -3.49 26.38
C ARG A 46 3.63 -3.02 25.43
N VAL A 47 3.85 -3.08 24.12
CA VAL A 47 2.73 -3.11 23.18
C VAL A 47 2.06 -4.45 23.46
N VAL A 48 1.12 -4.42 24.40
CA VAL A 48 0.21 -5.52 24.62
C VAL A 48 -0.61 -5.55 23.35
N VAL A 49 -0.25 -6.43 22.43
CA VAL A 49 -1.10 -6.76 21.29
C VAL A 49 -2.30 -7.50 21.89
N THR A 50 -3.28 -6.73 22.35
CA THR A 50 -4.60 -7.25 22.70
C THR A 50 -5.29 -7.61 21.38
N PRO A 51 -5.76 -8.86 21.19
CA PRO A 51 -6.58 -9.19 20.04
C PRO A 51 -7.93 -8.46 20.21
N GLY A 52 -8.08 -7.35 19.50
CA GLY A 52 -9.28 -6.52 19.52
C GLY A 52 -9.01 -5.09 19.94
N ALA A 53 -9.14 -4.18 18.98
CA ALA A 53 -9.11 -2.72 19.14
C ALA A 53 -7.74 -2.09 19.42
N ASP A 54 -6.79 -2.29 18.51
CA ASP A 54 -5.79 -1.25 18.24
C ASP A 54 -6.38 -0.31 17.17
N THR A 55 -7.38 0.50 17.54
CA THR A 55 -7.66 1.75 16.81
C THR A 55 -6.51 2.70 17.12
N SER A 56 -5.34 2.36 16.58
CA SER A 56 -4.14 3.19 16.66
C SER A 56 -4.37 4.39 15.76
N ALA A 57 -5.00 5.43 16.31
CA ALA A 57 -4.91 6.78 15.80
C ALA A 57 -3.46 7.26 15.99
N SER A 58 -2.55 6.66 15.23
CA SER A 58 -1.12 6.90 15.25
C SER A 58 -0.73 7.31 13.84
N THR A 59 0.02 8.40 13.73
CA THR A 59 0.64 8.90 12.49
C THR A 59 1.42 7.83 11.69
N SER A 60 1.62 6.62 12.23
CA SER A 60 1.97 5.43 11.45
C SER A 60 1.50 4.16 12.17
N CYS A 61 0.83 3.28 11.44
CA CYS A 61 0.50 1.93 11.89
C CYS A 61 1.57 0.98 11.33
N GLN A 62 2.65 0.81 12.08
CA GLN A 62 3.78 -0.02 11.66
C GLN A 62 3.53 -1.48 12.03
N SER A 63 3.60 -2.37 11.03
CA SER A 63 3.64 -3.84 11.16
C SER A 63 2.38 -4.47 11.77
N LEU A 64 1.35 -4.58 10.95
CA LEU A 64 0.06 -5.13 11.35
C LEU A 64 -0.06 -6.57 10.90
N SER A 65 -0.54 -7.44 11.80
CA SER A 65 -0.99 -8.79 11.46
C SER A 65 -2.51 -8.84 11.59
N GLY A 66 -3.22 -8.66 10.47
CA GLY A 66 -4.70 -8.79 10.43
C GLY A 66 -5.48 -7.67 11.13
N THR A 67 -4.92 -6.47 11.23
CA THR A 67 -5.54 -5.33 11.94
C THR A 67 -5.97 -4.22 10.97
N SER A 68 -6.92 -3.38 11.40
CA SER A 68 -7.37 -2.17 10.72
C SER A 68 -6.62 -0.92 11.19
N CYS A 69 -6.33 0.00 10.27
CA CYS A 69 -5.54 1.21 10.49
C CYS A 69 -6.24 2.41 9.94
N GLU A 70 -6.29 3.46 10.74
CA GLU A 70 -6.98 4.70 10.39
C GLU A 70 -5.99 5.86 10.48
N CYS A 71 -5.72 6.47 9.33
CA CYS A 71 -4.99 7.71 9.19
C CYS A 71 -6.01 8.86 9.23
N SER A 72 -6.05 9.58 10.35
CA SER A 72 -7.01 10.68 10.56
C SER A 72 -6.41 12.08 10.43
N SER A 73 -5.08 12.22 10.35
CA SER A 73 -4.45 13.53 10.08
C SER A 73 -3.00 13.39 9.63
N GLY A 74 -2.56 14.32 8.79
CA GLY A 74 -1.17 14.40 8.30
C GLY A 74 -0.81 13.33 7.26
N GLU A 75 0.45 12.93 7.30
CA GLU A 75 1.01 11.92 6.40
C GLU A 75 1.22 10.60 7.16
N CYS A 76 0.70 9.50 6.61
CA CYS A 76 0.85 8.16 7.19
C CYS A 76 1.67 7.25 6.27
N SER A 77 2.56 6.46 6.87
CA SER A 77 3.28 5.40 6.17
C SER A 77 3.08 4.07 6.89
N ASN A 78 2.36 3.16 6.23
CA ASN A 78 1.89 1.92 6.83
C ASN A 78 2.36 0.70 6.02
N SER A 79 2.64 -0.41 6.72
CA SER A 79 3.06 -1.66 6.08
C SER A 79 2.44 -2.88 6.75
N CYS A 80 1.92 -3.79 5.94
CA CYS A 80 1.30 -5.05 6.34
C CYS A 80 1.95 -6.22 5.58
N PRO A 81 3.04 -6.78 6.12
CA PRO A 81 3.72 -7.92 5.48
C PRO A 81 2.95 -9.23 5.62
N SER A 82 2.10 -9.35 6.64
CA SER A 82 1.28 -10.55 6.88
C SER A 82 0.03 -10.64 6.00
N GLY A 83 -0.34 -9.54 5.33
CA GLY A 83 -1.57 -9.46 4.54
C GLY A 83 -2.84 -9.31 5.39
N ASN A 84 -3.98 -9.21 4.71
CA ASN A 84 -5.32 -9.10 5.31
C ASN A 84 -5.50 -7.90 6.27
N CYS A 85 -4.74 -6.83 6.05
CA CYS A 85 -4.91 -5.59 6.80
C CYS A 85 -5.94 -4.68 6.13
N THR A 86 -6.54 -3.78 6.91
CA THR A 86 -7.40 -2.72 6.38
C THR A 86 -6.73 -1.38 6.65
N PHE A 87 -6.54 -0.54 5.63
CA PHE A 87 -6.04 0.82 5.76
C PHE A 87 -7.14 1.79 5.37
N VAL A 88 -7.35 2.82 6.18
CA VAL A 88 -8.36 3.86 5.97
C VAL A 88 -7.68 5.22 6.09
N ALA A 89 -7.67 6.00 5.03
CA ALA A 89 -7.23 7.39 5.02
C ALA A 89 -8.46 8.31 5.05
N LYS A 90 -8.49 9.25 6.00
CA LYS A 90 -9.60 10.19 6.23
C LYS A 90 -9.10 11.63 6.20
N ASP A 91 -10.01 12.60 6.17
CA ASP A 91 -9.76 14.00 6.54
C ASP A 91 -8.59 14.66 5.79
N ASP A 92 -8.60 14.57 4.45
CA ASP A 92 -7.57 15.19 3.57
C ASP A 92 -6.13 14.71 3.89
N THR A 93 -5.98 13.45 4.31
CA THR A 93 -4.66 12.89 4.65
C THR A 93 -3.92 12.35 3.43
N THR A 94 -2.60 12.29 3.56
CA THR A 94 -1.75 11.58 2.60
C THR A 94 -1.33 10.24 3.20
N ALA A 95 -1.71 9.11 2.59
CA ALA A 95 -1.39 7.78 3.08
C ALA A 95 -0.55 6.99 2.07
N VAL A 96 0.59 6.48 2.53
CA VAL A 96 1.45 5.56 1.77
C VAL A 96 1.36 4.18 2.40
N ASN A 97 0.71 3.24 1.72
CA ASN A 97 0.37 1.94 2.29
C ASN A 97 0.97 0.79 1.49
N GLY A 98 1.64 -0.15 2.17
CA GLY A 98 2.21 -1.36 1.59
C GLY A 98 1.55 -2.64 2.10
N CYS A 99 1.21 -3.55 1.20
CA CYS A 99 0.68 -4.88 1.50
C CYS A 99 1.41 -5.94 0.67
N SER A 100 2.46 -6.53 1.25
CA SER A 100 3.20 -7.62 0.60
C SER A 100 2.61 -9.00 0.88
N GLY A 101 1.83 -9.16 1.95
CA GLY A 101 1.14 -10.43 2.25
C GLY A 101 -0.15 -10.66 1.45
N GLY A 102 -0.63 -9.66 0.72
CA GLY A 102 -1.85 -9.72 -0.09
C GLY A 102 -3.14 -9.64 0.71
N GLY A 103 -4.27 -9.59 0.01
CA GLY A 103 -5.61 -9.60 0.63
C GLY A 103 -5.94 -8.36 1.47
N CYS A 104 -5.17 -7.28 1.37
CA CYS A 104 -5.44 -6.07 2.12
C CYS A 104 -6.61 -5.27 1.52
N THR A 105 -7.25 -4.46 2.34
CA THR A 105 -8.24 -3.47 1.93
C THR A 105 -7.65 -2.08 2.12
N PHE A 106 -7.68 -1.24 1.09
CA PHE A 106 -7.29 0.17 1.15
C PHE A 106 -8.52 1.03 0.91
N ARG A 107 -8.83 1.93 1.83
CA ARG A 107 -9.95 2.88 1.75
C ARG A 107 -9.41 4.29 1.81
N CYS A 108 -9.69 5.06 0.78
CA CYS A 108 -9.32 6.46 0.66
C CYS A 108 -10.61 7.25 0.64
N GLU A 109 -10.92 7.86 1.79
CA GLU A 109 -12.11 8.70 1.92
C GLU A 109 -11.94 10.00 1.13
N GLU A 110 -13.01 10.78 1.08
CA GLU A 110 -13.06 12.06 0.36
C GLU A 110 -11.87 12.97 0.73
N GLY A 111 -11.31 13.62 -0.29
CA GLY A 111 -10.19 14.57 -0.16
C GLY A 111 -8.83 13.95 0.14
N SER A 112 -8.77 12.64 0.44
CA SER A 112 -7.52 11.97 0.82
C SER A 112 -6.67 11.60 -0.40
N GLU A 113 -5.35 11.58 -0.22
CA GLU A 113 -4.37 11.18 -1.21
C GLU A 113 -3.71 9.86 -0.79
N CYS A 114 -3.89 8.80 -1.57
CA CYS A 114 -3.39 7.48 -1.26
C CYS A 114 -2.40 6.99 -2.30
N THR A 115 -1.25 6.50 -1.83
CA THR A 115 -0.33 5.70 -2.62
C THR A 115 -0.32 4.26 -2.08
N ASN A 116 -0.94 3.33 -2.80
CA ASN A 116 -1.15 1.96 -2.34
C ASN A 116 -0.34 0.96 -3.16
N SER A 117 0.41 0.09 -2.48
CA SER A 117 1.18 -0.99 -3.10
C SER A 117 0.70 -2.36 -2.61
N CYS A 118 0.19 -3.19 -3.51
CA CYS A 118 -0.24 -4.56 -3.26
C CYS A 118 0.62 -5.54 -4.08
N SER A 119 1.79 -5.90 -3.54
CA SER A 119 2.66 -6.89 -4.19
C SER A 119 2.23 -8.33 -3.92
N GLY A 120 1.50 -8.59 -2.84
CA GLY A 120 0.97 -9.93 -2.54
C GLY A 120 -0.28 -10.32 -3.33
N GLY A 121 -0.91 -9.37 -4.03
CA GLY A 121 -2.12 -9.60 -4.83
C GLY A 121 -3.40 -9.69 -4.00
N GLY A 122 -4.54 -9.79 -4.69
CA GLY A 122 -5.84 -9.99 -4.06
C GLY A 122 -6.36 -8.82 -3.21
N CYS A 123 -5.78 -7.63 -3.33
CA CYS A 123 -6.19 -6.49 -2.53
C CYS A 123 -7.47 -5.84 -3.06
N THR A 124 -8.27 -5.27 -2.17
CA THR A 124 -9.40 -4.40 -2.52
C THR A 124 -8.99 -2.95 -2.28
N ILE A 125 -9.23 -2.09 -3.27
CA ILE A 125 -8.87 -0.67 -3.20
C ILE A 125 -10.13 0.14 -3.48
N GLU A 126 -10.50 1.00 -2.55
CA GLU A 126 -11.72 1.79 -2.55
C GLU A 126 -11.36 3.28 -2.47
N CYS A 127 -11.71 4.04 -3.50
CA CYS A 127 -11.41 5.47 -3.62
C CYS A 127 -12.72 6.23 -3.69
N ALA A 128 -13.03 7.00 -2.64
CA ALA A 128 -14.22 7.83 -2.55
C ALA A 128 -14.14 9.03 -3.52
N ALA A 129 -15.27 9.69 -3.75
CA ALA A 129 -15.31 10.89 -4.59
C ALA A 129 -14.36 11.96 -4.04
N GLY A 130 -13.68 12.70 -4.93
CA GLY A 130 -12.72 13.73 -4.53
C GLY A 130 -11.37 13.21 -4.02
N SER A 131 -11.21 11.90 -3.80
CA SER A 131 -9.92 11.31 -3.44
C SER A 131 -8.98 11.17 -4.64
N ARG A 132 -7.67 11.12 -4.36
CA ARG A 132 -6.64 10.73 -5.32
C ARG A 132 -6.00 9.43 -4.90
N CYS A 133 -5.99 8.45 -5.79
CA CYS A 133 -5.40 7.15 -5.55
C CYS A 133 -4.39 6.79 -6.63
N ASP A 134 -3.16 6.52 -6.21
CA ASP A 134 -2.07 5.99 -7.02
C ASP A 134 -1.80 4.56 -6.56
N ASN A 135 -2.25 3.58 -7.36
CA ASN A 135 -2.36 2.19 -6.92
C ASN A 135 -1.53 1.25 -7.79
N SER A 136 -0.78 0.35 -7.15
CA SER A 136 0.01 -0.68 -7.81
C SER A 136 -0.37 -2.08 -7.31
N CYS A 137 -0.84 -2.94 -8.22
CA CYS A 137 -1.16 -4.33 -7.98
C CYS A 137 -0.23 -5.25 -8.79
N ASN A 138 0.96 -5.50 -8.25
CA ASN A 138 1.94 -6.36 -8.89
C ASN A 138 1.65 -7.84 -8.68
N GLY A 139 0.96 -8.21 -7.58
CA GLY A 139 0.60 -9.61 -7.32
C GLY A 139 -0.63 -10.11 -8.10
N GLY A 140 -1.34 -9.21 -8.78
CA GLY A 140 -2.55 -9.53 -9.53
C GLY A 140 -3.79 -9.76 -8.65
N GLY A 141 -4.96 -9.96 -9.26
CA GLY A 141 -6.19 -10.28 -8.54
C GLY A 141 -6.78 -9.13 -7.71
N CYS A 142 -6.33 -7.89 -7.90
CA CYS A 142 -6.85 -6.76 -7.13
C CYS A 142 -8.20 -6.27 -7.68
N LYS A 143 -9.02 -5.72 -6.79
CA LYS A 143 -10.29 -5.07 -7.13
C LYS A 143 -10.16 -3.57 -6.92
N PHE A 144 -10.37 -2.77 -7.95
CA PHE A 144 -10.31 -1.30 -7.91
C PHE A 144 -11.71 -0.71 -7.98
N GLN A 145 -12.17 -0.15 -6.87
CA GLN A 145 -13.46 0.53 -6.76
C GLN A 145 -13.22 2.03 -6.70
N CYS A 146 -13.40 2.70 -7.84
CA CYS A 146 -13.23 4.14 -7.95
C CYS A 146 -14.59 4.83 -8.10
N ALA A 147 -14.97 5.60 -7.09
CA ALA A 147 -16.20 6.38 -7.12
C ALA A 147 -16.15 7.47 -8.19
N ALA A 148 -17.32 7.88 -8.67
CA ALA A 148 -17.42 9.00 -9.59
C ALA A 148 -16.84 10.27 -8.95
N GLY A 149 -15.91 10.94 -9.66
CA GLY A 149 -15.22 12.13 -9.15
C GLY A 149 -13.93 11.83 -8.37
N ALA A 150 -13.55 10.56 -8.19
CA ALA A 150 -12.21 10.19 -7.73
C ALA A 150 -11.19 10.26 -8.89
N THR A 151 -9.93 10.51 -8.57
CA THR A 151 -8.81 10.34 -9.49
C THR A 151 -8.10 9.03 -9.16
N CYS A 152 -8.18 8.04 -10.05
CA CYS A 152 -7.54 6.75 -9.85
C CYS A 152 -6.50 6.45 -10.94
N ASN A 153 -5.25 6.26 -10.53
CA ASN A 153 -4.16 5.78 -11.36
C ASN A 153 -3.84 4.34 -10.95
N ASN A 154 -4.39 3.36 -11.66
CA ASN A 154 -4.28 1.95 -11.29
C ASN A 154 -3.31 1.22 -12.22
N SER A 155 -2.31 0.55 -11.64
CA SER A 155 -1.43 -0.38 -12.34
C SER A 155 -1.75 -1.81 -11.91
N CYS A 156 -1.93 -2.70 -12.88
CA CYS A 156 -2.16 -4.12 -12.64
C CYS A 156 -1.19 -4.96 -13.49
N ASN A 157 0.05 -5.10 -13.02
CA ASN A 157 1.04 -5.91 -13.72
C ASN A 157 0.80 -7.42 -13.53
N GLY A 158 0.34 -7.84 -12.35
CA GLY A 158 0.12 -9.26 -12.05
C GLY A 158 -1.09 -9.89 -12.75
N GLY A 159 -1.90 -9.11 -13.46
CA GLY A 159 -3.10 -9.57 -14.18
C GLY A 159 -4.29 -9.89 -13.27
N ASN A 160 -5.41 -10.28 -13.89
CA ASN A 160 -6.67 -10.65 -13.21
C ASN A 160 -7.25 -9.58 -12.27
N CYS A 161 -7.01 -8.29 -12.54
CA CYS A 161 -7.63 -7.23 -11.77
C CYS A 161 -9.03 -6.90 -12.29
N GLU A 162 -9.88 -6.43 -11.38
CA GLU A 162 -11.27 -6.01 -11.61
C GLU A 162 -11.47 -4.53 -11.34
#